data_AF-A0A8T6CC63-F1
#
_entry.id   AF-A0A8T6CC63-F1
#
_cell.length_a   1.000
_cell.length_b   1.000
_cell.length_c   1.000
_cell.angle_alpha   90.00
_cell.angle_beta   90.00
_cell.angle_gamma   90.00
#
_symmetry.space_group_name_H-M   'P 1'
#
loop_
_entity.id
_entity.type
_entity.pdbx_description
1 polymer ?
#
loop_
_entity_poly.entity_id
_entity_poly.type
_entity_poly.pdbx_seq_one_letter_code
_entity_poly.pdbx_strand_id
1 'polypeptide(L)'
;MSTRMRMHRPLVSDLPDDFGERIEEFRVASGLGVRPLARLLGVQPYRLREWRRGVAPSSGHLHALVTIAEAMGLKGVLVRPDQDLPTGFDVHAPPS
;
A
#
# COMPACT_ATOMS: atom_id res chain seq x y z
N MET A 1 9.82 -2.04 -28.62
CA MET A 1 10.43 -2.51 -27.36
C MET A 1 9.45 -2.23 -26.23
N SER A 2 8.69 -3.22 -25.77
CA SER A 2 7.76 -3.04 -24.65
C SER A 2 8.45 -3.40 -23.34
N THR A 3 8.72 -2.39 -22.52
CA THR A 3 9.11 -2.57 -21.12
C THR A 3 8.01 -3.35 -20.42
N ARG A 4 8.23 -4.65 -20.21
CA ARG A 4 7.44 -5.43 -19.26
C ARG A 4 7.80 -4.88 -17.89
N MET A 5 7.02 -3.93 -17.41
CA MET A 5 7.00 -3.50 -16.03
C MET A 5 6.77 -4.77 -15.20
N ARG A 6 7.85 -5.33 -14.62
CA ARG A 6 7.73 -6.48 -13.72
C ARG A 6 6.87 -5.98 -12.57
N MET A 7 5.64 -6.48 -12.49
CA MET A 7 4.81 -6.32 -11.30
C MET A 7 5.54 -7.05 -10.18
N HIS A 8 6.46 -6.36 -9.52
CA HIS A 8 7.03 -6.81 -8.28
C HIS A 8 5.84 -6.95 -7.31
N ARG A 9 5.57 -8.18 -6.89
CA ARG A 9 4.64 -8.43 -5.79
C ARG A 9 5.48 -8.24 -4.53
N PRO A 10 5.16 -7.27 -3.67
CA PRO A 10 5.81 -7.17 -2.37
C PRO A 10 5.62 -8.52 -1.65
N LEU A 11 6.69 -9.06 -1.11
CA LEU A 11 6.58 -10.18 -0.20
C LEU A 11 5.95 -9.68 1.10
N VAL A 12 5.30 -10.57 1.85
CA VAL A 12 4.70 -10.22 3.15
C VAL A 12 5.77 -9.64 4.11
N SER A 13 7.03 -10.03 3.93
CA SER A 13 8.21 -9.52 4.66
C SER A 13 8.55 -8.05 4.40
N ASP A 14 8.00 -7.44 3.35
CA ASP A 14 8.34 -6.07 2.94
C ASP A 14 7.37 -5.03 3.51
N LEU A 15 6.29 -5.50 4.16
CA LEU A 15 5.31 -4.63 4.79
C LEU A 15 5.59 -4.53 6.28
N PRO A 16 5.44 -3.34 6.87
CA PRO A 16 5.46 -3.16 8.31
C PRO A 16 4.46 -4.10 9.00
N ASP A 17 4.82 -4.63 10.17
CA ASP A 17 3.95 -5.52 10.95
C ASP A 17 2.59 -4.89 11.29
N ASP A 18 2.54 -3.56 11.41
CA ASP A 18 1.35 -2.75 11.68
C ASP A 18 0.59 -2.33 10.41
N PHE A 19 0.99 -2.77 9.21
CA PHE A 19 0.36 -2.36 7.96
C PHE A 19 -1.15 -2.63 7.93
N GLY A 20 -1.56 -3.77 8.49
CA GLY A 20 -2.98 -4.11 8.60
C GLY A 20 -3.76 -3.16 9.49
N GLU A 21 -3.15 -2.70 10.59
CA GLU A 21 -3.72 -1.70 11.50
C GLU A 21 -3.84 -0.35 10.81
N ARG A 22 -2.81 0.08 10.08
CA ARG A 22 -2.81 1.34 9.32
C ARG A 22 -3.92 1.41 8.26
N ILE A 23 -4.23 0.29 7.60
CA ILE A 23 -5.38 0.23 6.68
C ILE A 23 -6.70 0.48 7.43
N GLU A 24 -6.85 -0.06 8.64
CA GLU A 24 -8.05 0.14 9.45
C GLU A 24 -8.13 1.58 9.97
N GLU A 25 -7.03 2.14 10.47
CA GLU A 25 -6.94 3.55 10.86
C GLU A 25 -7.30 4.47 9.71
N PHE A 26 -6.77 4.21 8.51
CA PHE A 26 -7.09 4.97 7.30
C PHE A 26 -8.57 4.88 6.93
N ARG A 27 -9.17 3.69 7.06
CA ARG A 27 -10.60 3.49 6.83
C ARG A 27 -11.44 4.32 7.82
N VAL A 28 -11.06 4.33 9.09
CA VAL A 28 -11.74 5.13 10.13
C VAL A 28 -11.56 6.62 9.87
N ALA A 29 -10.33 7.07 9.59
CA ALA A 29 -10.01 8.48 9.35
C ALA A 29 -10.66 9.04 8.08
N SER A 30 -10.82 8.23 7.04
CA SER A 30 -11.54 8.62 5.81
C SER A 30 -13.06 8.68 6.01
N GLY A 31 -13.60 8.17 7.12
CA GLY A 31 -15.04 8.06 7.35
C GLY A 31 -15.73 7.05 6.43
N LEU A 32 -14.97 6.26 5.65
CA LEU A 32 -15.51 5.34 4.67
C LEU A 32 -15.82 3.98 5.28
N GLY A 33 -16.96 3.41 4.90
CA GLY A 33 -17.21 1.98 5.12
C GLY A 33 -16.28 1.12 4.27
N VAL A 34 -16.16 -0.17 4.62
CA VAL A 34 -15.32 -1.14 3.88
C VAL A 34 -15.71 -1.22 2.39
N ARG A 35 -17.01 -1.22 2.07
CA ARG A 35 -17.50 -1.31 0.69
C ARG A 35 -17.18 -0.05 -0.14
N PRO A 36 -17.48 1.19 0.34
CA PRO A 36 -17.02 2.41 -0.31
C PRO A 36 -15.51 2.45 -0.55
N LEU A 37 -14.71 2.12 0.47
CA LEU A 37 -13.25 2.11 0.35
C LEU A 37 -12.76 1.10 -0.69
N ALA A 38 -13.32 -0.11 -0.70
CA ALA A 38 -12.96 -1.12 -1.68
C ALA A 38 -13.26 -0.67 -3.12
N ARG A 39 -14.42 -0.03 -3.34
CA ARG A 39 -14.78 0.55 -4.65
C ARG A 39 -13.81 1.64 -5.07
N LEU A 40 -13.44 2.53 -4.14
CA LEU A 40 -12.49 3.61 -4.42
C LEU A 40 -11.13 3.06 -4.84
N LEU A 41 -10.71 1.94 -4.24
CA LEU A 41 -9.48 1.23 -4.56
C LEU A 41 -9.58 0.29 -5.77
N GLY A 42 -10.76 0.14 -6.37
CA GLY A 42 -11.00 -0.79 -7.47
C GLY A 42 -10.85 -2.28 -7.09
N VAL A 43 -11.00 -2.62 -5.81
CA VAL A 43 -10.86 -3.99 -5.30
C VAL A 43 -12.15 -4.53 -4.71
N GLN A 44 -12.20 -5.85 -4.53
CA GLN A 44 -13.29 -6.49 -3.80
C GLN A 44 -13.12 -6.31 -2.28
N PRO A 45 -14.20 -6.18 -1.50
CA PRO A 45 -14.13 -5.97 -0.04
C PRO A 45 -13.33 -7.04 0.73
N TYR A 46 -13.31 -8.28 0.23
CA TYR A 46 -12.54 -9.35 0.87
C TYR A 46 -11.02 -9.11 0.78
N ARG A 47 -10.53 -8.42 -0.26
CA ARG A 47 -9.11 -8.06 -0.39
C ARG A 47 -8.66 -7.12 0.73
N LEU A 48 -9.47 -6.13 1.08
CA LEU A 48 -9.22 -5.29 2.26
C LEU A 48 -9.14 -6.10 3.55
N ARG A 49 -9.94 -7.18 3.68
CA ARG A 49 -9.86 -8.09 4.84
C ARG A 49 -8.57 -8.88 4.85
N GLU A 50 -8.10 -9.34 3.68
CA GLU A 50 -6.83 -10.06 3.54
C GLU A 50 -5.65 -9.15 3.89
N TRP A 51 -5.64 -7.90 3.42
CA TRP A 51 -4.56 -6.96 3.71
C TRP A 51 -4.47 -6.61 5.19
N ARG A 52 -5.62 -6.43 5.86
CA ARG A 52 -5.68 -6.26 7.33
C ARG A 52 -5.18 -7.47 8.11
N ARG A 53 -5.12 -8.65 7.49
CA ARG A 53 -4.59 -9.88 8.08
C ARG A 53 -3.14 -10.16 7.70
N GLY A 54 -2.46 -9.21 7.06
CA GLY A 54 -1.05 -9.33 6.67
C GLY A 54 -0.81 -9.91 5.27
N VAL A 55 -1.84 -10.08 4.44
CA VAL A 55 -1.61 -10.46 3.03
C VAL A 55 -1.16 -9.22 2.26
N ALA A 56 0.02 -9.28 1.66
CA ALA A 56 0.53 -8.14 0.91
C ALA A 56 -0.34 -7.78 -0.31
N PRO A 57 -0.81 -6.52 -0.45
CA PRO A 57 -1.32 -6.01 -1.71
C PRO A 57 -0.26 -6.07 -2.83
N SER A 58 -0.71 -6.06 -4.08
CA SER A 58 0.22 -5.85 -5.19
C SER A 58 0.70 -4.40 -5.23
N SER A 59 1.84 -4.15 -5.91
CA SER A 59 2.40 -2.80 -6.07
C SER A 59 1.41 -1.78 -6.64
N GLY A 60 0.53 -2.18 -7.56
CA GLY A 60 -0.52 -1.30 -8.09
C GLY A 60 -1.56 -0.89 -7.05
N HIS A 61 -1.94 -1.79 -6.15
CA HIS A 61 -2.88 -1.48 -5.06
C HIS A 61 -2.24 -0.63 -3.96
N LEU A 62 -0.94 -0.84 -3.68
CA LEU A 62 -0.18 0.03 -2.78
C LEU A 62 -0.11 1.46 -3.32
N HIS A 63 0.22 1.62 -4.60
CA HIS A 63 0.21 2.92 -5.25
C HIS A 63 -1.17 3.59 -5.15
N ALA A 64 -2.25 2.85 -5.46
CA ALA A 64 -3.61 3.37 -5.33
C ALA A 64 -3.95 3.82 -3.89
N LEU A 65 -3.59 3.01 -2.88
CA LEU A 65 -3.76 3.37 -1.47
C LEU A 65 -3.06 4.68 -1.12
N VAL A 66 -1.79 4.83 -1.50
CA VAL A 66 -1.01 6.04 -1.21
C VAL A 66 -1.59 7.25 -1.93
N THR A 67 -1.90 7.15 -3.23
CA THR A 67 -2.49 8.26 -4.00
C THR A 67 -3.82 8.72 -3.41
N ILE A 68 -4.69 7.79 -3.03
CA ILE A 68 -5.99 8.11 -2.44
C ILE A 68 -5.81 8.74 -1.05
N ALA A 69 -4.85 8.24 -0.26
CA ALA A 69 -4.54 8.81 1.04
C ALA A 69 -3.95 10.22 0.95
N GLU A 70 -3.09 10.47 -0.04
CA GLU A 70 -2.59 11.81 -0.37
C GLU A 70 -3.73 12.75 -0.76
N ALA A 71 -4.62 12.31 -1.65
CA ALA A 71 -5.78 13.10 -2.07
C ALA A 71 -6.73 13.45 -0.91
N MET A 72 -6.78 12.61 0.13
CA MET A 72 -7.55 12.86 1.35
C MET A 72 -6.77 13.57 2.46
N GLY A 73 -5.47 13.87 2.27
CA GLY A 73 -4.62 14.44 3.31
C GLY A 73 -4.30 13.46 4.47
N LEU A 74 -4.49 12.16 4.25
CA LEU A 74 -4.35 11.08 5.25
C LEU A 74 -3.10 10.21 5.01
N LYS A 75 -2.16 10.64 4.15
CA LYS A 75 -0.93 9.89 3.85
C LYS A 75 -0.18 9.45 5.11
N GLY A 76 -0.09 10.32 6.12
CA GLY A 76 0.62 10.06 7.37
C GLY A 76 0.04 8.92 8.22
N VAL A 77 -1.21 8.51 7.95
CA VAL A 77 -1.84 7.35 8.60
C VAL A 77 -1.32 6.05 8.00
N LEU A 78 -1.17 5.99 6.67
CA LEU A 78 -0.67 4.80 5.97
C LEU A 78 0.86 4.71 5.97
N VAL A 79 1.53 5.84 5.80
CA VAL A 79 2.99 5.96 5.79
C VAL A 79 3.39 6.76 7.03
N ARG A 80 3.79 6.05 8.08
CA ARG A 80 4.30 6.70 9.30
C ARG A 80 5.62 7.41 8.96
N PRO A 81 5.81 8.68 9.34
CA PRO A 81 7.01 9.44 9.00
C PRO A 81 8.28 8.96 9.72
N ASP A 82 8.14 8.19 10.80
CA ASP A 82 9.24 7.60 11.60
C ASP A 82 9.65 6.20 11.12
N GLN A 83 8.99 5.68 10.09
CA GLN A 83 9.39 4.46 9.42
C GLN A 83 10.04 4.88 8.12
N ASP A 84 11.35 5.11 8.19
CA ASP A 84 12.20 5.10 6.99
C ASP A 84 11.82 3.86 6.19
N LEU A 85 11.23 4.05 5.01
CA LEU A 85 11.26 3.02 3.98
C LEU A 85 12.74 2.58 3.93
N PRO A 86 13.07 1.28 4.08
CA PRO A 86 14.46 0.87 3.95
C PRO A 86 14.98 1.47 2.65
N THR A 87 16.02 2.28 2.76
CA THR A 87 16.61 3.09 1.69
C THR A 87 17.20 2.24 0.56
N GLY A 88 16.96 0.92 0.58
CA GLY A 88 17.33 -0.07 -0.41
C GLY A 88 16.42 -0.14 -1.64
N PHE A 89 15.75 0.94 -2.03
CA PHE A 89 15.47 1.18 -3.46
C PHE A 89 16.76 1.66 -4.14
N ASP A 90 17.84 0.91 -3.93
CA ASP A 90 19.09 1.13 -4.64
C ASP A 90 18.89 0.59 -6.05
N VAL A 91 18.56 1.50 -6.97
CA VAL A 91 18.79 1.35 -8.41
C VAL A 91 20.29 1.41 -8.67
N HIS A 92 21.07 0.56 -8.00
CA HIS A 92 22.47 0.42 -8.30
C HIS A 92 22.60 -0.41 -9.58
N ALA A 93 22.65 0.33 -10.69
CA ALA A 93 23.23 -0.16 -11.93
C ALA A 93 24.57 -0.84 -11.61
N PRO A 94 24.86 -2.03 -12.16
CA PRO A 94 26.19 -2.60 -12.04
C PRO A 94 27.17 -1.67 -12.78
N PRO A 95 28.30 -1.28 -12.17
CA PRO A 95 29.35 -0.63 -12.92
C PRO A 95 30.06 -1.67 -13.80
N SER A 96 30.15 -1.32 -15.09
CA SER A 96 31.01 -1.83 -16.17
C SER A 96 30.98 -3.33 -16.48
#